data_AF-A0A1Q7YSL0-F1
#
_entry.id   AF-A0A1Q7YSL0-F1
#
_cell.length_a   1.000
_cell.length_b   1.000
_cell.length_c   1.000
_cell.angle_alpha   90.00
_cell.angle_beta   90.00
_cell.angle_gamma   90.00
#
_symmetry.space_group_name_H-M   'P 1'
#
loop_
_entity.id
_entity.type
_entity.pdbx_description
1 polymer ?
#
loop_
_entity_poly.entity_id
_entity_poly.type
_entity_poly.pdbx_seq_one_letter_code
_entity_poly.pdbx_strand_id
1 'polypeptide(L)'
;MKNKFWILPALVSMILISCKKENSGNNLQLVFKFKFDSTQERLNNIGQPSTIPAGHAAQSPIFNKMSAHYIELTSTALIPLGQGAILYKAAETTAGGSNAIDFAKASFAGNNETFYSLPQKDIPKGEYEWIRISLAYQNADVKFKVDTTVNGITINQDFTGTLAGFIGYNSYITTYKVKNQSLTVNGNRKQGYWGFETVISGGGYTMPFITSGQAPEGSTTVVNPLFATSPIPAGSCVVTAAFVPGKLVITGNETKDII
;
A
#
# COMPACT_ATOMS: atom_id res chain seq x y z
N MET A 1 40.73 35.42 78.94
CA MET A 1 41.96 34.61 78.82
C MET A 1 41.65 33.33 78.06
N LYS A 2 42.32 33.16 76.91
CA LYS A 2 42.39 32.02 75.98
C LYS A 2 41.08 31.38 75.49
N ASN A 3 40.69 31.79 74.28
CA ASN A 3 39.58 31.31 73.47
C ASN A 3 39.85 29.91 72.85
N LYS A 4 38.79 29.09 72.80
CA LYS A 4 38.64 27.93 71.93
C LYS A 4 38.58 28.38 70.47
N PHE A 5 39.16 27.63 69.52
CA PHE A 5 38.56 27.46 68.20
C PHE A 5 38.96 26.11 67.57
N TRP A 6 37.95 25.53 66.92
CA TRP A 6 37.80 24.19 66.36
C TRP A 6 38.06 24.27 64.85
N ILE A 7 38.80 23.32 64.26
CA ILE A 7 38.93 23.20 62.80
C ILE A 7 38.59 21.76 62.40
N LEU A 8 37.47 21.61 61.68
CA LEU A 8 37.01 20.41 61.00
C LEU A 8 37.43 20.51 59.52
N PRO A 9 37.92 19.45 58.85
CA PRO A 9 38.33 19.54 57.45
C PRO A 9 37.14 19.50 56.49
N ALA A 10 37.14 20.43 55.52
CA ALA A 10 36.15 20.56 54.46
C ALA A 10 36.42 19.57 53.31
N LEU A 11 35.45 18.70 53.04
CA LEU A 11 35.44 17.78 51.90
C LEU A 11 34.88 18.52 50.67
N VAL A 12 35.74 18.86 49.72
CA VAL A 12 35.36 19.48 48.44
C VAL A 12 34.94 18.38 47.47
N SER A 13 33.63 18.26 47.22
CA SER A 13 33.07 17.35 46.20
C SER A 13 33.02 18.07 44.85
N MET A 14 33.84 17.63 43.91
CA MET A 14 33.80 18.07 42.51
C MET A 14 32.59 17.45 41.80
N ILE A 15 31.60 18.27 41.47
CA ILE A 15 30.47 17.89 40.63
C ILE A 15 30.92 17.96 39.17
N LEU A 16 31.20 16.80 38.56
CA LEU A 16 31.39 16.69 37.12
C LEU A 16 30.02 16.77 36.43
N ILE A 17 29.71 17.93 35.86
CA ILE A 17 28.56 18.12 34.97
C ILE A 17 28.91 17.46 33.63
N SER A 18 28.45 16.23 33.44
CA SER A 18 28.43 15.58 32.13
C SER A 18 27.33 16.22 31.28
N CYS A 19 27.70 17.17 30.42
CA CYS A 19 26.85 17.58 29.32
C CYS A 19 26.66 16.37 28.39
N LYS A 20 25.50 15.70 28.50
CA LYS A 20 25.00 14.91 27.38
C LYS A 20 24.84 15.86 26.20
N LYS A 21 25.65 15.69 25.15
CA LYS A 21 25.26 16.17 23.82
C LYS A 21 23.96 15.45 23.48
N GLU A 22 22.84 16.17 23.56
CA GLU A 22 21.63 15.71 22.91
C GLU A 22 21.91 15.67 21.42
N ASN A 23 22.12 14.46 20.90
CA ASN A 23 22.10 14.21 19.47
C ASN A 23 20.62 14.16 19.05
N SER A 24 19.93 15.29 19.18
CA SER A 24 18.56 15.49 18.67
C SER A 24 18.63 15.76 17.17
N GLY A 25 19.24 14.82 16.44
CA GLY A 25 18.92 14.67 15.03
C GLY A 25 17.52 14.11 15.00
N ASN A 26 16.52 15.00 14.96
CA ASN A 26 15.11 14.66 14.85
C ASN A 26 14.91 13.68 13.67
N ASN A 27 14.92 12.38 13.95
CA ASN A 27 14.70 11.32 12.97
C ASN A 27 13.20 11.15 12.73
N LEU A 28 12.53 12.27 12.44
CA LEU A 28 11.12 12.31 12.16
C LEU A 28 10.88 11.69 10.79
N GLN A 29 9.83 10.88 10.71
CA GLN A 29 9.50 10.08 9.54
C GLN A 29 8.25 10.64 8.85
N LEU A 30 8.21 10.54 7.53
CA LEU A 30 6.95 10.46 6.81
C LEU A 30 6.61 8.97 6.64
N VAL A 31 5.44 8.57 7.10
CA VAL A 31 5.04 7.18 7.25
C VAL A 31 3.83 6.90 6.38
N PHE A 32 3.98 6.03 5.39
CA PHE A 32 2.88 5.59 4.54
C PHE A 32 2.23 4.34 5.12
N LYS A 33 0.92 4.42 5.38
CA LYS A 33 0.10 3.31 5.86
C LYS A 33 -1.07 3.07 4.93
N PHE A 34 -1.46 1.81 4.78
CA PHE A 34 -2.75 1.49 4.17
C PHE A 34 -3.85 1.50 5.23
N LYS A 35 -4.97 2.15 4.92
CA LYS A 35 -6.21 2.04 5.69
C LYS A 35 -7.21 1.24 4.87
N PHE A 36 -7.69 0.14 5.44
CA PHE A 36 -8.75 -0.65 4.81
C PHE A 36 -10.08 -0.34 5.48
N ASP A 37 -11.05 0.08 4.67
CA ASP A 37 -12.41 0.42 5.07
C ASP A 37 -13.41 -0.27 4.13
N SER A 38 -14.16 -1.25 4.64
CA SER A 38 -15.16 -1.98 3.87
C SER A 38 -16.44 -1.16 3.61
N THR A 39 -16.58 -0.01 4.26
CA THR A 39 -17.71 0.92 4.10
C THR A 39 -17.40 2.07 3.14
N GLN A 40 -16.18 2.12 2.59
CA GLN A 40 -15.75 3.20 1.72
C GLN A 40 -16.66 3.33 0.48
N GLU A 41 -17.09 4.57 0.21
CA GLU A 41 -17.92 4.90 -0.94
C GLU A 41 -17.23 4.55 -2.24
N ARG A 42 -18.00 3.97 -3.18
CA ARG A 42 -17.50 3.66 -4.50
C ARG A 42 -17.35 4.93 -5.32
N LEU A 43 -16.14 5.19 -5.80
CA LEU A 43 -15.82 6.34 -6.65
C LEU A 43 -15.67 5.93 -8.13
N ASN A 44 -15.91 6.88 -9.03
CA ASN A 44 -15.54 6.79 -10.44
C ASN A 44 -14.08 7.23 -10.66
N ASN A 45 -13.65 7.24 -11.93
CA ASN A 45 -12.29 7.59 -12.35
C ASN A 45 -11.86 9.02 -12.01
N ILE A 46 -12.78 9.95 -11.70
CA ILE A 46 -12.48 11.33 -11.29
C ILE A 46 -12.66 11.54 -9.79
N GLY A 47 -12.84 10.48 -9.01
CA GLY A 47 -12.95 10.55 -7.56
C GLY A 47 -14.31 11.01 -7.05
N GLN A 48 -15.37 10.89 -7.85
CA GLN A 48 -16.75 11.23 -7.46
C GLN A 48 -17.56 9.97 -7.16
N PRO A 49 -18.58 10.04 -6.29
CA PRO A 49 -19.47 8.91 -6.00
C PRO A 49 -20.06 8.29 -7.28
N SER A 50 -20.16 6.96 -7.30
CA SER A 50 -20.65 6.23 -8.48
C SER A 50 -21.49 5.03 -8.10
N THR A 51 -22.69 4.96 -8.69
CA THR A 51 -23.62 3.85 -8.52
C THR A 51 -23.25 2.64 -9.40
N ILE A 52 -23.77 1.47 -9.05
CA ILE A 52 -23.62 0.25 -9.84
C ILE A 52 -24.68 0.24 -10.95
N PRO A 53 -24.31 0.12 -12.24
CA PRO A 53 -25.28 0.03 -13.32
C PRO A 53 -26.17 -1.21 -13.20
N ALA A 54 -27.38 -1.16 -13.79
CA ALA A 54 -28.28 -2.30 -13.83
C ALA A 54 -27.58 -3.54 -14.45
N GLY A 55 -27.88 -4.73 -13.92
CA GLY A 55 -27.26 -5.99 -14.35
C GLY A 55 -25.82 -6.20 -13.88
N HIS A 56 -25.24 -5.27 -13.11
CA HIS A 56 -23.91 -5.41 -12.53
C HIS A 56 -23.99 -5.65 -11.03
N ALA A 57 -22.98 -6.33 -10.48
CA ALA A 57 -22.80 -6.53 -9.05
C ALA A 57 -21.45 -5.96 -8.61
N ALA A 58 -21.39 -5.49 -7.37
CA ALA A 58 -20.15 -5.11 -6.71
C ALA A 58 -20.17 -5.61 -5.28
N GLN A 59 -18.98 -5.71 -4.70
CA GLN A 59 -18.80 -6.00 -3.29
C GLN A 59 -17.60 -5.22 -2.78
N SER A 60 -17.60 -4.89 -1.49
CA SER A 60 -16.44 -4.38 -0.78
C SER A 60 -15.66 -5.57 -0.22
N PRO A 61 -14.48 -5.91 -0.78
CA PRO A 61 -13.68 -7.03 -0.29
C PRO A 61 -13.15 -6.75 1.12
N ILE A 62 -12.90 -7.81 1.88
CA ILE A 62 -12.19 -7.71 3.16
C ILE A 62 -10.69 -7.81 2.87
N PHE A 63 -10.01 -6.67 2.80
CA PHE A 63 -8.59 -6.64 2.48
C PHE A 63 -7.72 -7.21 3.61
N ASN A 64 -6.77 -8.06 3.21
CA ASN A 64 -5.78 -8.68 4.10
C ASN A 64 -4.46 -7.90 4.05
N LYS A 65 -3.99 -7.55 2.85
CA LYS A 65 -2.75 -6.80 2.63
C LYS A 65 -2.68 -6.19 1.23
N MET A 66 -1.85 -5.16 1.08
CA MET A 66 -1.57 -4.48 -0.19
C MET A 66 -0.08 -4.23 -0.38
N SER A 67 0.31 -3.92 -1.61
CA SER A 67 1.64 -3.44 -1.98
C SER A 67 1.54 -2.29 -2.97
N ALA A 68 2.53 -1.40 -2.96
CA ALA A 68 2.70 -0.34 -3.96
C ALA A 68 4.00 -0.54 -4.75
N HIS A 69 4.00 -0.03 -5.98
CA HIS A 69 5.16 0.06 -6.85
C HIS A 69 5.85 1.43 -6.74
N TYR A 70 5.09 2.48 -6.45
CA TYR A 70 5.57 3.85 -6.60
C TYR A 70 4.77 4.83 -5.74
N ILE A 71 5.45 5.83 -5.17
CA ILE A 71 4.82 6.96 -4.45
C ILE A 71 5.47 8.27 -4.89
N GLU A 72 4.65 9.25 -5.24
CA GLU A 72 5.07 10.59 -5.66
C GLU A 72 4.18 11.67 -5.07
N LEU A 73 4.80 12.79 -4.69
CA LEU A 73 4.09 14.00 -4.31
C LEU A 73 4.22 15.06 -5.41
N THR A 74 3.13 15.77 -5.72
CA THR A 74 3.16 16.90 -6.66
C THR A 74 2.54 18.15 -6.05
N SER A 75 3.14 19.31 -6.33
CA SER A 75 2.68 20.60 -5.80
C SER A 75 1.46 21.14 -6.54
N THR A 76 1.25 20.74 -7.80
CA THR A 76 0.10 21.17 -8.61
C THR A 76 -0.42 20.05 -9.51
N ALA A 77 -1.61 20.27 -10.06
CA ALA A 77 -2.28 19.40 -11.03
C ALA A 77 -1.60 19.29 -12.41
N LEU A 78 -0.65 20.19 -12.71
CA LEU A 78 0.02 20.30 -14.02
C LEU A 78 1.31 19.48 -14.11
N ILE A 79 1.80 18.95 -12.99
CA ILE A 79 3.05 18.18 -12.96
C ILE A 79 2.79 16.79 -13.56
N PRO A 80 3.47 16.42 -14.67
CA PRO A 80 3.35 15.10 -15.25
C PRO A 80 3.82 14.00 -14.28
N LEU A 81 3.29 12.79 -14.40
CA LEU A 81 3.72 11.65 -13.61
C LEU A 81 5.25 11.43 -13.76
N GLY A 82 5.94 11.27 -12.64
CA GLY A 82 7.40 11.09 -12.62
C GLY A 82 8.21 12.39 -12.61
N GLN A 83 7.56 13.55 -12.49
CA GLN A 83 8.22 14.87 -12.44
C GLN A 83 8.03 15.59 -11.10
N GLY A 84 7.32 14.97 -10.15
CA GLY A 84 7.20 15.42 -8.77
C GLY A 84 8.30 14.86 -7.86
N ALA A 85 8.07 14.95 -6.55
CA ALA A 85 8.95 14.36 -5.55
C ALA A 85 8.66 12.86 -5.44
N ILE A 86 9.50 12.05 -6.08
CA ILE A 86 9.42 10.58 -6.03
C ILE A 86 9.99 10.11 -4.70
N LEU A 87 9.13 9.50 -3.87
CA LEU A 87 9.50 9.07 -2.52
C LEU A 87 9.80 7.58 -2.44
N TYR A 88 9.18 6.79 -3.30
CA TYR A 88 9.33 5.35 -3.30
C TYR A 88 9.22 4.80 -4.71
N LYS A 89 10.07 3.80 -5.01
CA LYS A 89 9.96 2.95 -6.19
C LYS A 89 10.38 1.53 -5.81
N ALA A 90 9.51 0.56 -6.06
CA ALA A 90 9.81 -0.85 -5.79
C ALA A 90 10.91 -1.37 -6.73
N ALA A 91 11.56 -2.46 -6.33
CA ALA A 91 12.56 -3.11 -7.18
C ALA A 91 11.93 -3.60 -8.49
N GLU A 92 12.65 -3.42 -9.59
CA GLU A 92 12.25 -3.84 -10.93
C GLU A 92 13.28 -4.81 -11.52
N THR A 93 12.86 -5.60 -12.50
CA THR A 93 13.68 -6.57 -13.20
C THR A 93 13.23 -6.72 -14.65
N THR A 94 14.16 -7.13 -15.50
CA THR A 94 13.91 -7.52 -16.90
C THR A 94 14.00 -9.03 -17.11
N ALA A 95 14.05 -9.83 -16.03
CA ALA A 95 14.20 -11.28 -16.11
C ALA A 95 13.10 -11.98 -16.95
N GLY A 96 11.88 -11.41 -16.97
CA GLY A 96 10.78 -11.89 -17.81
C GLY A 96 10.68 -11.23 -19.19
N GLY A 97 11.73 -10.54 -19.65
CA GLY A 97 11.77 -9.79 -20.91
C GLY A 97 11.55 -8.29 -20.71
N SER A 98 10.30 -7.85 -20.68
CA SER A 98 9.98 -6.44 -20.42
C SER A 98 10.27 -6.06 -18.96
N ASN A 99 10.53 -4.77 -18.70
CA ASN A 99 10.63 -4.26 -17.33
C ASN A 99 9.35 -4.62 -16.55
N ALA A 100 9.52 -5.06 -15.32
CA ALA A 100 8.45 -5.49 -14.43
C ALA A 100 8.88 -5.34 -12.97
N ILE A 101 7.93 -5.22 -12.07
CA ILE A 101 8.16 -5.27 -10.62
C ILE A 101 8.77 -6.64 -10.29
N ASP A 102 9.88 -6.63 -9.56
CA ASP A 102 10.44 -7.85 -8.97
C ASP A 102 9.59 -8.23 -7.75
N PHE A 103 8.56 -9.04 -7.98
CA PHE A 103 7.56 -9.35 -6.96
C PHE A 103 8.17 -10.04 -5.73
N ALA A 104 9.27 -10.77 -5.89
CA ALA A 104 9.97 -11.42 -4.78
C ALA A 104 10.59 -10.41 -3.79
N LYS A 105 10.79 -9.16 -4.22
CA LYS A 105 11.31 -8.05 -3.40
C LYS A 105 10.23 -7.04 -3.00
N ALA A 106 8.96 -7.31 -3.30
CA ALA A 106 7.87 -6.41 -2.96
C ALA A 106 7.65 -6.37 -1.44
N SER A 107 7.44 -5.17 -0.90
CA SER A 107 6.97 -4.98 0.47
C SER A 107 5.45 -5.11 0.53
N PHE A 108 4.90 -5.55 1.65
CA PHE A 108 3.46 -5.65 1.86
C PHE A 108 3.09 -5.06 3.22
N ALA A 109 1.89 -4.51 3.33
CA ALA A 109 1.34 -4.06 4.60
C ALA A 109 -0.16 -4.36 4.67
N GLY A 110 -0.61 -4.75 5.87
CA GLY A 110 -2.01 -4.88 6.25
C GLY A 110 -2.63 -3.56 6.71
N ASN A 111 -3.79 -3.67 7.35
CA ASN A 111 -4.56 -2.51 7.79
C ASN A 111 -3.85 -1.74 8.92
N ASN A 112 -3.58 -0.45 8.70
CA ASN A 112 -2.85 0.48 9.58
C ASN A 112 -1.39 0.08 9.87
N GLU A 113 -0.86 -0.90 9.14
CA GLU A 113 0.56 -1.24 9.17
C GLU A 113 1.36 -0.25 8.34
N THR A 114 2.60 0.01 8.75
CA THR A 114 3.54 0.81 7.97
C THR A 114 3.96 0.03 6.72
N PHE A 115 3.62 0.56 5.56
CA PHE A 115 4.09 0.04 4.28
C PHE A 115 5.51 0.53 3.97
N TYR A 116 5.72 1.83 4.10
CA TYR A 116 6.98 2.49 3.79
C TYR A 116 7.16 3.70 4.71
N SER A 117 8.39 4.02 5.06
CA SER A 117 8.71 5.28 5.71
C SER A 117 10.08 5.78 5.29
N LEU A 118 10.25 7.09 5.33
CA LEU A 118 11.51 7.76 5.04
C LEU A 118 11.70 8.96 5.98
N PRO A 119 12.94 9.34 6.28
CA PRO A 119 13.21 10.55 7.05
C PRO A 119 12.65 11.79 6.36
N GLN A 120 11.97 12.66 7.11
CA GLN A 120 11.38 13.88 6.56
C GLN A 120 12.42 14.82 5.93
N LYS A 121 13.67 14.78 6.43
CA LYS A 121 14.81 15.49 5.84
C LYS A 121 15.15 15.08 4.41
N ASP A 122 14.73 13.88 3.99
CA ASP A 122 14.99 13.34 2.65
C ASP A 122 13.85 13.70 1.67
N ILE A 123 12.86 14.47 2.14
CA ILE A 123 11.75 14.97 1.33
C ILE A 123 12.05 16.43 0.97
N PRO A 124 11.93 16.82 -0.32
CA PRO A 124 12.10 18.21 -0.69
C PRO A 124 11.09 19.09 0.05
N LYS A 125 11.57 20.20 0.62
CA LYS A 125 10.71 21.18 1.29
C LYS A 125 9.74 21.80 0.29
N GLY A 126 8.50 22.02 0.73
CA GLY A 126 7.47 22.60 -0.12
C GLY A 126 6.07 22.22 0.31
N GLU A 127 5.11 22.65 -0.51
CA GLU A 127 3.71 22.30 -0.37
C GLU A 127 3.31 21.32 -1.48
N TYR A 128 2.67 20.22 -1.09
CA TYR A 128 2.20 19.18 -1.98
C TYR A 128 0.69 19.08 -1.89
N GLU A 129 0.03 19.37 -2.99
CA GLU A 129 -1.42 19.30 -3.09
C GLU A 129 -1.88 17.87 -3.41
N TRP A 130 -1.06 17.11 -4.10
CA TRP A 130 -1.42 15.79 -4.62
C TRP A 130 -0.44 14.72 -4.18
N ILE A 131 -0.99 13.53 -3.94
CA ILE A 131 -0.25 12.27 -3.80
C ILE A 131 -0.66 11.34 -4.94
N ARG A 132 0.33 10.65 -5.50
CA ARG A 132 0.16 9.63 -6.54
C ARG A 132 0.80 8.33 -6.09
N ILE A 133 0.03 7.23 -6.16
CA ILE A 133 0.48 5.92 -5.71
C ILE A 133 0.18 4.90 -6.81
N SER A 134 1.20 4.21 -7.32
CA SER A 134 0.98 3.02 -8.15
C SER A 134 0.75 1.83 -7.22
N LEU A 135 -0.47 1.29 -7.20
CA LEU A 135 -0.77 0.08 -6.44
C LEU A 135 -0.32 -1.14 -7.22
N ALA A 136 0.54 -1.97 -6.62
CA ALA A 136 1.09 -3.15 -7.29
C ALA A 136 0.21 -4.39 -7.09
N TYR A 137 -0.26 -4.59 -5.85
CA TYR A 137 -0.88 -5.84 -5.43
C TYR A 137 -1.96 -5.64 -4.37
N GLN A 138 -2.99 -6.48 -4.43
CA GLN A 138 -4.07 -6.56 -3.44
C GLN A 138 -4.35 -8.01 -3.07
N ASN A 139 -4.52 -8.28 -1.79
CA ASN A 139 -5.03 -9.55 -1.29
C ASN A 139 -6.26 -9.31 -0.42
N ALA A 140 -7.37 -9.96 -0.75
CA ALA A 140 -8.63 -9.75 -0.05
C ALA A 140 -9.52 -10.98 -0.09
N ASP A 141 -10.39 -11.11 0.91
CA ASP A 141 -11.45 -12.11 0.93
C ASP A 141 -12.72 -11.53 0.29
N VAL A 142 -13.33 -12.31 -0.60
CA VAL A 142 -14.54 -11.99 -1.36
C VAL A 142 -15.60 -13.06 -1.16
N LYS A 143 -16.88 -12.68 -1.26
CA LYS A 143 -18.01 -13.60 -1.26
C LYS A 143 -18.40 -13.95 -2.69
N PHE A 144 -18.75 -15.22 -2.92
CA PHE A 144 -19.27 -15.67 -4.20
C PHE A 144 -20.31 -16.77 -3.98
N LYS A 145 -21.26 -16.90 -4.90
CA LYS A 145 -22.28 -17.93 -4.87
C LYS A 145 -21.93 -19.04 -5.84
N VAL A 146 -22.08 -20.29 -5.41
CA VAL A 146 -22.11 -21.44 -6.30
C VAL A 146 -23.53 -21.95 -6.34
N ASP A 147 -24.10 -21.99 -7.53
CA ASP A 147 -25.44 -22.52 -7.80
C ASP A 147 -25.35 -23.43 -9.03
N THR A 148 -24.98 -24.69 -8.80
CA THR A 148 -24.74 -25.67 -9.88
C THR A 148 -24.88 -27.11 -9.36
N THR A 149 -25.02 -28.05 -10.29
CA THR A 149 -25.01 -29.49 -10.00
C THR A 149 -23.80 -30.13 -10.65
N VAL A 150 -22.92 -30.73 -9.85
CA VAL A 150 -21.73 -31.45 -10.32
C VAL A 150 -21.87 -32.92 -9.96
N ASN A 151 -21.83 -33.81 -10.95
CA ASN A 151 -21.94 -35.26 -10.76
C ASN A 151 -23.14 -35.68 -9.88
N GLY A 152 -24.29 -35.02 -10.06
CA GLY A 152 -25.51 -35.29 -9.28
C GLY A 152 -25.58 -34.65 -7.89
N ILE A 153 -24.53 -33.93 -7.46
CA ILE A 153 -24.52 -33.18 -6.21
C ILE A 153 -24.88 -31.72 -6.50
N THR A 154 -26.05 -31.29 -6.03
CA THR A 154 -26.48 -29.89 -6.11
C THR A 154 -25.79 -29.07 -5.02
N ILE A 155 -25.14 -27.99 -5.42
CA ILE A 155 -24.54 -26.98 -4.55
C ILE A 155 -25.27 -25.67 -4.82
N ASN A 156 -25.95 -25.13 -3.81
CA ASN A 156 -26.58 -23.82 -3.87
C ASN A 156 -26.33 -23.07 -2.56
N GLN A 157 -25.15 -22.48 -2.45
CA GLN A 157 -24.73 -21.77 -1.23
C GLN A 157 -23.66 -20.72 -1.53
N ASP A 158 -23.47 -19.83 -0.57
CA ASP A 158 -22.45 -18.79 -0.63
C ASP A 158 -21.15 -19.28 0.01
N PHE A 159 -20.04 -18.89 -0.59
CA PHE A 159 -18.68 -19.24 -0.18
C PHE A 159 -17.84 -17.98 0.00
N THR A 160 -16.67 -18.17 0.62
CA THR A 160 -15.64 -17.13 0.71
C THR A 160 -14.40 -17.62 0.00
N GLY A 161 -13.82 -16.78 -0.84
CA GLY A 161 -12.53 -17.03 -1.49
C GLY A 161 -11.58 -15.89 -1.23
N THR A 162 -10.29 -16.18 -1.23
CA THR A 162 -9.23 -15.18 -1.17
C THR A 162 -8.72 -14.91 -2.57
N LEU A 163 -8.74 -13.64 -2.97
CA LEU A 163 -8.18 -13.14 -4.22
C LEU A 163 -6.78 -12.56 -3.95
N ALA A 164 -5.84 -12.85 -4.84
CA ALA A 164 -4.52 -12.23 -4.92
C ALA A 164 -4.41 -11.56 -6.30
N GLY A 165 -4.63 -10.26 -6.36
CA GLY A 165 -4.65 -9.47 -7.60
C GLY A 165 -3.38 -8.65 -7.83
N PHE A 166 -2.81 -8.76 -9.01
CA PHE A 166 -1.68 -7.97 -9.49
C PHE A 166 -2.23 -6.83 -10.33
N ILE A 167 -2.44 -5.69 -9.66
CA ILE A 167 -3.27 -4.61 -10.20
C ILE A 167 -2.48 -3.49 -10.85
N GLY A 168 -1.15 -3.38 -10.65
CA GLY A 168 -0.37 -2.28 -11.25
C GLY A 168 1.08 -2.58 -11.55
N TYR A 169 1.46 -2.05 -12.71
CA TYR A 169 2.57 -2.40 -13.61
C TYR A 169 2.77 -3.90 -13.86
N ASN A 170 3.54 -4.23 -14.88
CA ASN A 170 3.93 -5.62 -15.13
C ASN A 170 4.65 -6.15 -13.89
N SER A 171 4.38 -7.40 -13.50
CA SER A 171 5.05 -8.06 -12.38
C SER A 171 5.77 -9.31 -12.85
N TYR A 172 7.05 -9.43 -12.53
CA TYR A 172 7.79 -10.68 -12.69
C TYR A 172 7.54 -11.54 -11.45
N ILE A 173 6.90 -12.69 -11.66
CA ILE A 173 6.44 -13.56 -10.59
C ILE A 173 7.10 -14.92 -10.77
N THR A 174 7.82 -15.39 -9.75
CA THR A 174 8.29 -16.78 -9.69
C THR A 174 7.18 -17.65 -9.12
N THR A 175 6.86 -17.44 -7.85
CA THR A 175 5.76 -18.06 -7.12
C THR A 175 5.13 -17.05 -6.17
N TYR A 176 3.86 -17.25 -5.84
CA TYR A 176 3.17 -16.43 -4.83
C TYR A 176 2.10 -17.25 -4.11
N LYS A 177 1.86 -16.90 -2.85
CA LYS A 177 0.84 -17.51 -2.00
C LYS A 177 -0.45 -16.70 -2.07
N VAL A 178 -1.59 -17.35 -2.33
CA VAL A 178 -2.91 -16.69 -2.33
C VAL A 178 -3.45 -16.58 -0.90
N LYS A 179 -3.68 -17.71 -0.22
CA LYS A 179 -3.97 -17.79 1.22
C LYS A 179 -3.17 -18.89 1.88
N ASN A 180 -3.45 -20.15 1.54
CA ASN A 180 -2.73 -21.35 1.99
C ASN A 180 -1.95 -22.01 0.87
N GLN A 181 -2.47 -21.92 -0.36
CA GLN A 181 -1.89 -22.52 -1.55
C GLN A 181 -1.07 -21.48 -2.33
N SER A 182 -0.13 -21.98 -3.15
CA SER A 182 0.75 -21.15 -3.97
C SER A 182 0.61 -21.49 -5.44
N LEU A 183 0.80 -20.48 -6.29
CA LEU A 183 0.82 -20.60 -7.74
C LEU A 183 2.21 -20.24 -8.26
N THR A 184 2.75 -21.08 -9.13
CA THR A 184 4.02 -20.84 -9.81
C THR A 184 3.74 -20.25 -11.19
N VAL A 185 4.46 -19.19 -11.55
CA VAL A 185 4.30 -18.44 -12.80
C VAL A 185 5.60 -18.46 -13.61
N ASN A 186 6.73 -18.17 -12.97
CA ASN A 186 8.06 -18.04 -13.59
C ASN A 186 8.08 -17.12 -14.82
N GLY A 187 7.51 -15.93 -14.70
CA GLY A 187 7.47 -14.97 -15.80
C GLY A 187 6.73 -13.68 -15.50
N ASN A 188 6.69 -12.81 -16.51
CA ASN A 188 5.94 -11.57 -16.44
C ASN A 188 4.43 -11.80 -16.55
N ARG A 189 3.68 -11.00 -15.80
CA ARG A 189 2.23 -10.86 -15.90
C ARG A 189 1.86 -9.38 -16.01
N LYS A 190 0.91 -9.08 -16.89
CA LYS A 190 0.35 -7.73 -17.06
C LYS A 190 -0.58 -7.39 -15.90
N GLN A 191 -0.93 -6.10 -15.78
CA GLN A 191 -2.03 -5.65 -14.93
C GLN A 191 -3.27 -6.54 -15.14
N GLY A 192 -3.90 -6.92 -14.04
CA GLY A 192 -5.13 -7.72 -14.04
C GLY A 192 -4.89 -9.23 -13.99
N TYR A 193 -3.65 -9.69 -13.84
CA TYR A 193 -3.40 -11.08 -13.44
C TYR A 193 -3.85 -11.31 -11.99
N TRP A 194 -4.40 -12.48 -11.70
CA TRP A 194 -4.89 -12.81 -10.37
C TRP A 194 -4.79 -14.31 -10.06
N GLY A 195 -4.67 -14.63 -8.77
CA GLY A 195 -4.92 -15.95 -8.21
C GLY A 195 -6.13 -15.94 -7.29
N PHE A 196 -6.87 -17.03 -7.23
CA PHE A 196 -8.06 -17.19 -6.39
C PHE A 196 -8.02 -18.54 -5.68
N GLU A 197 -8.22 -18.53 -4.38
CA GLU A 197 -8.21 -19.72 -3.52
C GLU A 197 -9.50 -19.76 -2.70
N THR A 198 -10.13 -20.93 -2.62
CA THR A 198 -11.32 -21.16 -1.79
C THR A 198 -11.39 -22.61 -1.33
N VAL A 199 -12.32 -22.92 -0.44
CA VAL A 199 -12.68 -24.28 -0.06
C VAL A 199 -14.15 -24.46 -0.39
N ILE A 200 -14.47 -25.36 -1.31
CA ILE A 200 -15.84 -25.70 -1.69
C ILE A 200 -16.29 -26.89 -0.85
N SER A 201 -17.48 -26.80 -0.29
CA SER A 201 -18.12 -27.89 0.45
C SER A 201 -19.55 -28.10 -0.04
N GLY A 202 -19.94 -29.36 -0.25
CA GLY A 202 -21.25 -29.73 -0.80
C GLY A 202 -21.43 -31.24 -0.88
N GLY A 203 -22.64 -31.74 -0.61
CA GLY A 203 -22.96 -33.17 -0.66
C GLY A 203 -22.15 -34.05 0.30
N GLY A 204 -21.64 -33.48 1.41
CA GLY A 204 -20.79 -34.18 2.38
C GLY A 204 -19.29 -34.16 2.07
N TYR A 205 -18.88 -33.54 0.96
CA TYR A 205 -17.46 -33.41 0.57
C TYR A 205 -16.95 -31.99 0.80
N THR A 206 -15.65 -31.86 1.09
CA THR A 206 -14.94 -30.59 1.22
C THR A 206 -13.65 -30.67 0.43
N MET A 207 -13.44 -29.72 -0.50
CA MET A 207 -12.29 -29.72 -1.41
C MET A 207 -11.66 -28.32 -1.48
N PRO A 208 -10.34 -28.19 -1.26
CA PRO A 208 -9.63 -26.95 -1.57
C PRO A 208 -9.58 -26.73 -3.09
N PHE A 209 -9.71 -25.48 -3.51
CA PHE A 209 -9.66 -25.07 -4.90
C PHE A 209 -8.77 -23.84 -5.05
N ILE A 210 -7.83 -23.90 -5.99
CA ILE A 210 -7.02 -22.76 -6.39
C ILE A 210 -6.99 -22.65 -7.91
N THR A 211 -7.08 -21.43 -8.41
CA THR A 211 -6.99 -21.13 -9.83
C THR A 211 -6.35 -19.76 -10.04
N SER A 212 -6.06 -19.43 -11.29
CA SER A 212 -5.53 -18.14 -11.71
C SER A 212 -6.16 -17.68 -13.01
N GLY A 213 -6.12 -16.39 -13.28
CA GLY A 213 -6.57 -15.83 -14.53
C GLY A 213 -5.96 -14.48 -14.85
N GLN A 214 -6.37 -13.94 -15.97
CA GLN A 214 -5.94 -12.63 -16.49
C GLN A 214 -7.20 -11.87 -16.91
N ALA A 215 -7.43 -10.72 -16.30
CA ALA A 215 -8.49 -9.81 -16.75
C ALA A 215 -8.16 -9.26 -18.16
N PRO A 216 -9.16 -8.96 -18.99
CA PRO A 216 -8.93 -8.34 -20.29
C PRO A 216 -8.20 -7.00 -20.14
N GLU A 217 -7.35 -6.68 -21.12
CA GLU A 217 -6.59 -5.44 -21.13
C GLU A 217 -7.54 -4.23 -21.08
N GLY A 218 -7.21 -3.23 -20.25
CA GLY A 218 -8.04 -2.05 -20.03
C GLY A 218 -9.26 -2.25 -19.12
N SER A 219 -9.51 -3.45 -18.59
CA SER A 219 -10.64 -3.69 -17.67
C SER A 219 -10.41 -3.17 -16.25
N THR A 220 -9.17 -2.83 -15.90
CA THR A 220 -8.84 -2.23 -14.60
C THR A 220 -8.89 -0.71 -14.71
N THR A 221 -9.86 -0.11 -14.01
CA THR A 221 -9.98 1.35 -13.89
C THR A 221 -9.29 1.86 -12.63
N VAL A 222 -8.82 3.10 -12.66
CA VAL A 222 -8.23 3.77 -11.50
C VAL A 222 -8.76 5.19 -11.35
N VAL A 223 -8.64 5.71 -10.11
CA VAL A 223 -9.04 7.07 -9.77
C VAL A 223 -7.89 8.02 -10.08
N ASN A 224 -8.07 8.89 -11.06
CA ASN A 224 -7.18 10.00 -11.36
C ASN A 224 -7.99 11.26 -11.69
N PRO A 225 -8.30 12.12 -10.71
CA PRO A 225 -8.97 13.40 -10.93
C PRO A 225 -8.19 14.34 -11.85
N LEU A 226 -6.88 14.11 -12.01
CA LEU A 226 -5.99 14.91 -12.84
C LEU A 226 -5.87 14.42 -14.29
N PHE A 227 -6.72 13.50 -14.75
CA PHE A 227 -6.53 12.86 -16.05
C PHE A 227 -6.41 13.86 -17.23
N ALA A 228 -7.16 14.97 -17.20
CA ALA A 228 -7.14 15.98 -18.25
C ALA A 228 -5.83 16.81 -18.30
N THR A 229 -5.17 17.01 -17.16
CA THR A 229 -3.97 17.87 -17.05
C THR A 229 -2.68 17.07 -16.88
N SER A 230 -2.77 15.89 -16.27
CA SER A 230 -1.67 14.97 -16.02
C SER A 230 -2.19 13.52 -16.07
N PRO A 231 -2.35 12.96 -17.28
CA PRO A 231 -2.75 11.57 -17.46
C PRO A 231 -1.68 10.61 -16.93
N ILE A 232 -2.09 9.35 -16.77
CA ILE A 232 -1.23 8.27 -16.29
C ILE A 232 -1.15 7.17 -17.35
N PRO A 233 -0.02 6.45 -17.47
CA PRO A 233 0.10 5.36 -18.43
C PRO A 233 -0.92 4.25 -18.15
N ALA A 234 -1.49 3.67 -19.21
CA ALA A 234 -2.31 2.47 -19.10
C ALA A 234 -1.52 1.33 -18.43
N GLY A 235 -2.16 0.51 -17.60
CA GLY A 235 -1.48 -0.57 -16.88
C GLY A 235 -0.72 -0.13 -15.61
N SER A 236 -0.53 1.17 -15.37
CA SER A 236 0.28 1.67 -14.24
C SER A 236 -0.41 1.56 -12.88
N CYS A 237 -1.74 1.48 -12.85
CA CYS A 237 -2.56 1.53 -11.64
C CYS A 237 -2.21 2.67 -10.67
N VAL A 238 -1.83 3.82 -11.21
CA VAL A 238 -1.59 5.02 -10.41
C VAL A 238 -2.94 5.58 -9.98
N VAL A 239 -3.17 5.63 -8.66
CA VAL A 239 -4.26 6.37 -8.05
C VAL A 239 -3.75 7.75 -7.62
N THR A 240 -4.56 8.77 -7.83
CA THR A 240 -4.23 10.16 -7.50
C THR A 240 -5.27 10.71 -6.55
N ALA A 241 -4.82 11.34 -5.46
CA ALA A 241 -5.69 12.02 -4.51
C ALA A 241 -5.11 13.38 -4.12
N ALA A 242 -5.98 14.34 -3.84
CA ALA A 242 -5.59 15.57 -3.17
C ALA A 242 -5.52 15.34 -1.67
N PHE A 243 -4.64 16.06 -0.98
CA PHE A 243 -4.71 16.16 0.48
C PHE A 243 -5.96 16.96 0.89
N VAL A 244 -6.54 16.63 2.05
CA VAL A 244 -7.72 17.30 2.62
C VAL A 244 -7.50 17.60 4.10
N PRO A 245 -7.93 18.77 4.62
CA PRO A 245 -8.61 19.88 3.93
C PRO A 245 -7.65 20.84 3.18
N GLY A 246 -6.36 20.55 3.11
CA GLY A 246 -5.35 21.44 2.51
C GLY A 246 -4.23 20.66 1.84
N LYS A 247 -2.98 21.14 1.97
CA LYS A 247 -1.80 20.50 1.38
C LYS A 247 -0.96 19.81 2.44
N LEU A 248 -0.17 18.82 2.03
CA LEU A 248 0.96 18.37 2.82
C LEU A 248 2.07 19.43 2.76
N VAL A 249 2.51 19.92 3.92
CA VAL A 249 3.55 20.96 4.00
C VAL A 249 4.79 20.37 4.67
N ILE A 250 5.91 20.42 3.95
CA ILE A 250 7.23 20.01 4.45
C ILE A 250 8.10 21.27 4.61
N THR A 251 8.31 21.68 5.85
CA THR A 251 9.07 22.86 6.28
C THR A 251 10.51 22.52 6.65
N GLY A 252 10.75 21.29 7.11
CA GLY A 252 12.00 20.86 7.75
C GLY A 252 12.13 21.28 9.22
N ASN A 253 11.07 21.84 9.81
CA ASN A 253 10.97 22.22 11.22
C ASN A 253 9.87 21.44 11.94
N GLU A 254 9.46 20.31 11.38
CA GLU A 254 8.50 19.42 11.99
C GLU A 254 9.01 18.95 13.36
N THR A 255 8.06 18.67 14.25
CA THR A 255 8.35 18.18 15.61
C THR A 255 7.78 16.79 15.87
N LYS A 256 7.09 16.22 14.87
CA LYS A 256 6.41 14.93 14.94
C LYS A 256 6.47 14.23 13.58
N ASP A 257 6.31 12.92 13.61
CA ASP A 257 6.09 12.12 12.42
C ASP A 257 4.81 12.57 11.70
N ILE A 258 4.81 12.43 10.38
CA ILE A 258 3.65 12.65 9.53
C ILE A 258 3.19 11.27 9.04
N ILE A 259 1.88 11.01 9.10
CA ILE A 259 1.25 9.75 8.69
C ILE A 259 0.24 10.04 7.58
#